data_AF-A0A973YZS6-F1
#
_entry.id   AF-A0A973YZS6-F1
#
_cell.length_a   1.000
_cell.length_b   1.000
_cell.length_c   1.000
_cell.angle_alpha   90.00
_cell.angle_beta   90.00
_cell.angle_gamma   90.00
#
_symmetry.space_group_name_H-M   'P 1'
#
loop_
_entity.id
_entity.type
_entity.pdbx_description
1 polymer ?
#
loop_
_entity_poly.entity_id
_entity_poly.type
_entity_poly.pdbx_seq_one_letter_code
_entity_poly.pdbx_strand_id
1 'polypeptide(L)'
;MWARITRGAVAVAIVVGVSSCESGVFDHPGGDTPTDRTTTTHPDGTRTGSGETTTGGNDNGGTRYGWFLPEGPDSPSFPEDDVYRPLKSRACAEARTTLENEWRSMTAPRNVVLYQAAVHVCAGELADGRAMFARASRRGWAMDYGPDGAGEVDCAVYRAVRSVLEQQAPGTFACTGGRPPAWPAGPDRADPRTDTTTTTTTTGPATTTTTS
;
A
#
# COMPACT_ATOMS: atom_id res chain seq x y z
N MET A 1 -13.60 -15.10 67.84
CA MET A 1 -12.14 -14.98 67.65
C MET A 1 -11.88 -14.39 66.28
N TRP A 2 -11.13 -13.30 66.23
CA TRP A 2 -10.85 -12.49 65.03
C TRP A 2 -9.84 -13.14 64.07
N ALA A 3 -9.95 -12.83 62.78
CA ALA A 3 -8.83 -12.41 61.95
C ALA A 3 -9.33 -11.67 60.70
N ARG A 4 -9.15 -10.35 60.69
CA ARG A 4 -9.24 -9.50 59.50
C ARG A 4 -7.93 -9.65 58.73
N ILE A 5 -7.98 -9.93 57.42
CA ILE A 5 -6.83 -9.75 56.53
C ILE A 5 -7.15 -8.59 55.60
N THR A 6 -6.52 -7.47 55.90
CA THR A 6 -6.39 -6.26 55.08
C THR A 6 -5.09 -6.38 54.28
N ARG A 7 -5.10 -5.98 52.99
CA ARG A 7 -3.98 -5.47 52.15
C ARG A 7 -4.36 -5.71 50.68
N GLY A 8 -4.25 -4.80 49.75
CA GLY A 8 -3.78 -3.42 49.73
C GLY A 8 -3.95 -2.94 48.29
N ALA A 9 -4.50 -1.75 48.10
CA ALA A 9 -4.71 -1.15 46.80
C ALA A 9 -3.35 -0.76 46.18
N VAL A 10 -3.07 -1.23 44.98
CA VAL A 10 -2.00 -0.67 44.14
C VAL A 10 -2.66 0.27 43.15
N ALA A 11 -2.59 1.57 43.45
CA ALA A 11 -2.93 2.62 42.50
C ALA A 11 -1.79 2.72 41.48
N VAL A 12 -2.01 2.22 40.26
CA VAL A 12 -1.10 2.43 39.14
C VAL A 12 -1.47 3.78 38.52
N ALA A 13 -0.64 4.79 38.79
CA ALA A 13 -0.70 6.07 38.09
C ALA A 13 -0.18 5.87 36.65
N ILE A 14 -1.09 5.76 35.70
CA ILE A 14 -0.74 5.81 34.28
C ILE A 14 -0.60 7.29 33.91
N VAL A 15 0.64 7.74 33.76
CA VAL A 15 0.95 9.01 33.12
C VAL A 15 0.65 8.85 31.63
N VAL A 16 -0.50 9.34 31.20
CA VAL A 16 -0.81 9.51 29.78
C VAL A 16 -0.01 10.71 29.30
N GLY A 17 1.20 10.46 28.79
CA GLY A 17 1.92 11.43 27.99
C GLY A 17 1.13 11.68 26.72
N VAL A 18 0.42 12.80 26.67
CA VAL A 18 -0.14 13.31 25.42
C VAL A 18 1.05 13.77 24.59
N SER A 19 1.58 12.88 23.74
CA SER A 19 2.33 13.34 22.59
C SER A 19 1.32 14.03 21.69
N SER A 20 1.23 15.34 21.80
CA SER A 20 0.63 16.20 20.81
C SER A 20 1.30 15.86 19.48
N CYS A 21 0.66 15.02 18.66
CA CYS A 21 0.90 15.07 17.23
C CYS A 21 0.40 16.45 16.83
N GLU A 22 1.31 17.41 16.81
CA GLU A 22 1.10 18.73 16.25
C GLU A 22 0.49 18.50 14.87
N SER A 23 -0.78 18.90 14.74
CA SER A 23 -1.50 18.89 13.49
C SER A 23 -0.72 19.76 12.51
N GLY A 24 0.18 19.14 11.77
CA GLY A 24 0.79 19.75 10.61
C GLY A 24 -0.34 20.21 9.70
N VAL A 25 -0.48 21.52 9.62
CA VAL A 25 -1.37 22.20 8.68
C VAL A 25 -1.01 21.68 7.29
N PHE A 26 -1.92 20.94 6.67
CA PHE A 26 -1.83 20.67 5.25
C PHE A 26 -2.27 21.96 4.57
N ASP A 27 -1.32 22.74 4.09
CA ASP A 27 -1.61 23.79 3.11
C ASP A 27 -2.09 23.11 1.82
N HIS A 28 -3.41 23.17 1.65
CA HIS A 28 -4.13 22.84 0.44
C HIS A 28 -3.93 24.02 -0.53
N PRO A 29 -3.34 23.86 -1.73
CA PRO A 29 -3.51 24.86 -2.77
C PRO A 29 -4.87 24.60 -3.42
N GLY A 30 -5.92 25.18 -2.84
CA GLY A 30 -7.28 25.09 -3.35
C GLY A 30 -8.17 26.10 -2.64
N GLY A 31 -7.83 27.38 -2.77
CA GLY A 31 -8.71 28.46 -2.33
C GLY A 31 -9.94 28.51 -3.26
N ASP A 32 -11.12 28.39 -2.66
CA ASP A 32 -12.39 28.63 -3.31
C ASP A 32 -12.47 30.04 -3.91
N THR A 33 -12.97 30.15 -5.13
CA THR A 33 -13.80 31.31 -5.50
C THR A 33 -14.87 30.85 -6.49
N PRO A 34 -16.16 31.15 -6.24
CA PRO A 34 -17.26 30.69 -7.08
C PRO A 34 -17.38 31.54 -8.34
N THR A 35 -17.49 30.93 -9.52
CA THR A 35 -18.12 31.56 -10.69
C THR A 35 -18.70 30.48 -11.58
N ASP A 36 -20.03 30.46 -11.60
CA ASP A 36 -20.88 29.82 -12.59
C ASP A 36 -20.62 30.42 -13.99
N ARG A 37 -20.38 29.57 -15.00
CA ARG A 37 -21.05 29.62 -16.32
C ARG A 37 -20.42 28.61 -17.30
N THR A 38 -21.28 27.72 -17.79
CA THR A 38 -21.17 26.88 -19.00
C THR A 38 -20.49 27.58 -20.18
N THR A 39 -19.49 26.95 -20.81
CA THR A 39 -19.27 27.03 -22.27
C THR A 39 -18.49 25.81 -22.77
N THR A 40 -19.17 24.99 -23.57
CA THR A 40 -18.63 23.97 -24.47
C THR A 40 -17.67 24.61 -25.48
N THR A 41 -16.39 24.19 -25.53
CA THR A 41 -15.60 24.24 -26.78
C THR A 41 -14.43 23.25 -26.70
N HIS A 42 -14.46 22.22 -27.55
CA HIS A 42 -13.29 21.46 -27.98
C HIS A 42 -12.69 22.21 -29.18
N PRO A 43 -11.36 22.45 -29.20
CA PRO A 43 -10.58 21.84 -30.28
C PRO A 43 -9.14 21.44 -29.90
N ASP A 44 -8.63 20.50 -30.70
CA ASP A 44 -7.21 20.16 -30.92
C ASP A 44 -6.26 21.36 -30.92
N GLY A 45 -5.08 21.18 -30.33
CA GLY A 45 -4.01 22.17 -30.39
C GLY A 45 -2.78 21.81 -29.55
N THR A 46 -1.76 21.27 -30.22
CA THR A 46 -0.37 21.14 -29.76
C THR A 46 0.10 22.40 -29.02
N ARG A 47 0.58 22.25 -27.77
CA ARG A 47 1.30 23.32 -27.07
C ARG A 47 2.55 22.77 -26.36
N THR A 48 3.68 22.97 -27.03
CA THR A 48 4.99 23.16 -26.39
C THR A 48 4.90 24.41 -25.52
N GLY A 49 5.28 24.32 -24.25
CA GLY A 49 5.28 25.47 -23.36
C GLY A 49 5.75 25.12 -21.95
N SER A 50 6.99 25.54 -21.67
CA SER A 50 7.66 25.54 -20.37
C SER A 50 6.78 26.02 -19.22
N GLY A 51 6.90 25.34 -18.09
CA GLY A 51 6.38 25.74 -16.79
C GLY A 51 7.37 25.43 -15.69
N GLU A 52 8.64 25.83 -15.91
CA GLU A 52 9.61 25.95 -14.82
C GLU A 52 9.13 27.07 -13.90
N THR A 53 8.61 26.70 -12.73
CA THR A 53 8.36 27.63 -11.63
C THR A 53 9.44 27.40 -10.59
N THR A 54 10.60 28.02 -10.82
CA THR A 54 11.64 28.18 -9.81
C THR A 54 11.39 29.51 -9.13
N THR A 55 10.55 29.51 -8.08
CA THR A 55 10.48 30.63 -7.13
C THR A 55 11.27 30.23 -5.90
N GLY A 56 12.35 30.97 -5.65
CA GLY A 56 13.35 30.67 -4.64
C GLY A 56 12.81 30.66 -3.21
N GLY A 57 13.29 29.68 -2.46
CA GLY A 57 13.36 29.66 -1.01
C GLY A 57 14.65 28.92 -0.64
N ASN A 58 15.55 29.59 0.07
CA ASN A 58 16.73 28.96 0.65
C ASN A 58 16.29 28.01 1.77
N ASP A 59 15.91 26.78 1.42
CA ASP A 59 15.66 25.73 2.39
C ASP A 59 16.55 24.52 2.06
N ASN A 60 17.47 24.21 2.97
CA ASN A 60 18.17 22.92 3.02
C ASN A 60 17.19 21.78 3.41
N GLY A 61 16.01 21.74 2.80
CA GLY A 61 14.91 20.84 3.11
C GLY A 61 14.41 20.17 1.84
N GLY A 62 14.96 19.00 1.51
CA GLY A 62 14.47 18.21 0.37
C GLY A 62 12.99 17.85 0.51
N THR A 63 12.28 17.79 -0.61
CA THR A 63 10.88 17.35 -0.69
C THR A 63 10.73 15.97 -0.06
N ARG A 64 9.83 15.85 0.93
CA ARG A 64 9.43 14.55 1.51
C ARG A 64 8.17 14.05 0.83
N TYR A 65 8.16 12.76 0.52
CA TYR A 65 7.04 12.11 -0.16
C TYR A 65 6.27 11.21 0.81
N GLY A 66 4.99 11.52 1.00
CA GLY A 66 4.06 10.76 1.85
C GLY A 66 3.04 9.97 1.03
N TRP A 67 2.22 9.15 1.71
CA TRP A 67 1.22 8.33 1.06
C TRP A 67 0.15 9.18 0.36
N PHE A 68 0.00 8.96 -0.94
CA PHE A 68 -1.03 9.56 -1.78
C PHE A 68 -1.24 8.70 -3.02
N LEU A 69 -2.48 8.55 -3.45
CA LEU A 69 -2.85 7.93 -4.72
C LEU A 69 -3.59 8.95 -5.58
N PRO A 70 -3.27 9.05 -6.88
CA PRO A 70 -4.00 9.92 -7.79
C PRO A 70 -5.45 9.47 -7.96
N GLU A 71 -6.27 10.32 -8.58
CA GLU A 71 -7.55 9.87 -9.11
C GLU A 71 -7.28 8.78 -10.15
N GLY A 72 -7.65 7.54 -9.81
CA GLY A 72 -7.71 6.45 -10.77
C GLY A 72 -8.92 6.62 -11.70
N PRO A 73 -9.01 5.83 -12.78
CA PRO A 73 -10.20 5.83 -13.62
C PRO A 73 -11.46 5.59 -12.77
N ASP A 74 -12.55 6.28 -13.08
CA ASP A 74 -13.81 6.27 -12.29
C ASP A 74 -14.51 4.90 -12.25
N SER A 75 -14.06 3.92 -13.04
CA SER A 75 -14.68 2.61 -13.09
C SER A 75 -13.70 1.54 -13.54
N PRO A 76 -12.91 1.02 -12.61
CA PRO A 76 -12.31 -0.28 -12.78
C PRO A 76 -13.24 -1.32 -12.11
N SER A 77 -13.42 -2.48 -12.73
CA SER A 77 -14.42 -3.49 -12.35
C SER A 77 -13.78 -4.79 -11.89
N PHE A 78 -12.62 -4.68 -11.22
CA PHE A 78 -11.80 -5.82 -10.83
C PHE A 78 -11.53 -5.82 -9.31
N PRO A 79 -11.18 -6.99 -8.74
CA PRO A 79 -11.06 -7.16 -7.29
C PRO A 79 -10.04 -6.23 -6.63
N GLU A 80 -9.03 -5.76 -7.37
CA GLU A 80 -8.06 -4.81 -6.85
C GLU A 80 -8.65 -3.43 -6.52
N ASP A 81 -9.80 -3.07 -7.10
CA ASP A 81 -10.44 -1.75 -6.90
C ASP A 81 -11.06 -1.59 -5.53
N ASP A 82 -11.60 -2.68 -5.01
CA ASP A 82 -12.22 -2.71 -3.69
C ASP A 82 -11.17 -2.45 -2.60
N VAL A 83 -9.89 -2.73 -2.87
CA VAL A 83 -8.76 -2.32 -2.02
C VAL A 83 -8.21 -0.94 -2.39
N TYR A 84 -8.20 -0.59 -3.68
CA TYR A 84 -7.70 0.73 -4.14
C TYR A 84 -8.53 1.90 -3.58
N ARG A 85 -9.85 1.78 -3.58
CA ARG A 85 -10.77 2.85 -3.14
C ARG A 85 -10.54 3.28 -1.68
N PRO A 86 -10.50 2.37 -0.68
CA PRO A 86 -10.16 2.76 0.69
C PRO A 86 -8.71 3.25 0.82
N LEU A 87 -7.75 2.70 0.06
CA LEU A 87 -6.36 3.21 0.03
C LEU A 87 -6.28 4.67 -0.46
N LYS A 88 -7.07 5.02 -1.50
CA LYS A 88 -7.20 6.39 -2.03
C LYS A 88 -7.76 7.33 -0.97
N SER A 89 -8.78 6.91 -0.24
CA SER A 89 -9.40 7.67 0.86
C SER A 89 -8.59 7.66 2.17
N ARG A 90 -7.37 7.09 2.17
CA ARG A 90 -6.52 6.88 3.36
C ARG A 90 -7.19 6.05 4.48
N ALA A 91 -8.21 5.26 4.15
CA ALA A 91 -8.85 4.31 5.05
C ALA A 91 -8.03 3.01 5.11
N CYS A 92 -6.79 3.07 5.60
CA CYS A 92 -5.84 1.95 5.51
C CYS A 92 -6.32 0.68 6.25
N ALA A 93 -7.07 0.84 7.35
CA ALA A 93 -7.65 -0.28 8.09
C ALA A 93 -8.78 -0.99 7.32
N GLU A 94 -9.60 -0.22 6.61
CA GLU A 94 -10.63 -0.75 5.71
C GLU A 94 -9.97 -1.48 4.53
N ALA A 95 -8.99 -0.85 3.89
CA ALA A 95 -8.20 -1.48 2.83
C ALA A 95 -7.55 -2.80 3.26
N ARG A 96 -7.01 -2.86 4.49
CA ARG A 96 -6.46 -4.09 5.08
C ARG A 96 -7.54 -5.16 5.17
N THR A 97 -8.71 -4.81 5.71
CA THR A 97 -9.82 -5.74 5.88
C THR A 97 -10.32 -6.27 4.54
N THR A 98 -10.49 -5.41 3.54
CA THR A 98 -10.88 -5.81 2.18
C THR A 98 -9.84 -6.76 1.59
N LEU A 99 -8.55 -6.43 1.69
CA LEU A 99 -7.47 -7.28 1.20
C LEU A 99 -7.48 -8.67 1.85
N GLU A 100 -7.68 -8.77 3.17
CA GLU A 100 -7.76 -10.07 3.86
C GLU A 100 -8.91 -10.94 3.34
N ASN A 101 -10.05 -10.33 3.01
CA ASN A 101 -11.23 -11.04 2.54
C ASN A 101 -11.11 -11.45 1.07
N GLU A 102 -10.44 -10.63 0.25
CA GLU A 102 -10.54 -10.69 -1.21
C GLU A 102 -9.22 -10.99 -1.92
N TRP A 103 -8.10 -11.15 -1.22
CA TRP A 103 -6.82 -11.42 -1.90
C TRP A 103 -6.86 -12.64 -2.84
N ARG A 104 -7.74 -13.61 -2.56
CA ARG A 104 -7.91 -14.81 -3.40
C ARG A 104 -8.57 -14.51 -4.74
N SER A 105 -9.36 -13.44 -4.88
CA SER A 105 -9.99 -13.08 -6.16
C SER A 105 -9.08 -12.22 -7.03
N MET A 106 -8.04 -11.57 -6.45
CA MET A 106 -7.10 -10.74 -7.20
C MET A 106 -6.51 -11.43 -8.42
N THR A 107 -6.23 -10.61 -9.43
CA THR A 107 -5.78 -11.02 -10.77
C THR A 107 -4.45 -11.76 -10.72
N ALA A 108 -3.54 -11.31 -9.85
CA ALA A 108 -2.19 -11.87 -9.75
C ALA A 108 -1.72 -12.00 -8.28
N PRO A 109 -0.93 -13.04 -7.95
CA PRO A 109 -0.30 -13.16 -6.64
C PRO A 109 0.63 -11.98 -6.31
N ARG A 110 1.17 -11.30 -7.33
CA ARG A 110 1.91 -10.04 -7.15
C ARG A 110 1.01 -8.94 -6.60
N ASN A 111 -0.22 -8.80 -7.07
CA ASN A 111 -1.11 -7.74 -6.62
C ASN A 111 -1.40 -7.86 -5.13
N VAL A 112 -1.64 -9.06 -4.65
CA VAL A 112 -1.84 -9.30 -3.22
C VAL A 112 -0.70 -8.72 -2.38
N VAL A 113 0.56 -9.02 -2.72
CA VAL A 113 1.72 -8.53 -1.94
C VAL A 113 2.03 -7.05 -2.19
N LEU A 114 1.73 -6.52 -3.38
CA LEU A 114 1.87 -5.10 -3.68
C LEU A 114 0.85 -4.26 -2.90
N TYR A 115 -0.41 -4.68 -2.88
CA TYR A 115 -1.47 -4.02 -2.13
C TYR A 115 -1.28 -4.18 -0.62
N GLN A 116 -0.74 -5.30 -0.15
CA GLN A 116 -0.30 -5.44 1.24
C GLN A 116 0.78 -4.41 1.59
N ALA A 117 1.76 -4.20 0.70
CA ALA A 117 2.77 -3.16 0.90
C ALA A 117 2.14 -1.77 0.97
N ALA A 118 1.18 -1.48 0.08
CA ALA A 118 0.42 -0.23 0.09
C ALA A 118 -0.34 0.00 1.40
N VAL A 119 -1.01 -1.03 1.94
CA VAL A 119 -1.69 -0.99 3.24
C VAL A 119 -0.71 -0.63 4.37
N HIS A 120 0.46 -1.26 4.42
CA HIS A 120 1.48 -0.96 5.43
C HIS A 120 2.02 0.47 5.28
N VAL A 121 2.35 0.89 4.06
CA VAL A 121 2.85 2.25 3.81
C VAL A 121 1.79 3.32 4.13
N CYS A 122 0.54 3.08 3.76
CA CYS A 122 -0.61 3.92 4.11
C CYS A 122 -0.73 4.10 5.64
N ALA A 123 -0.53 3.03 6.40
CA ALA A 123 -0.58 3.04 7.86
C ALA A 123 0.68 3.62 8.53
N GLY A 124 1.71 4.01 7.77
CA GLY A 124 2.99 4.47 8.30
C GLY A 124 3.96 3.35 8.73
N GLU A 125 3.61 2.10 8.46
CA GLU A 125 4.38 0.89 8.80
C GLU A 125 5.46 0.63 7.72
N LEU A 126 6.42 1.54 7.57
CA LEU A 126 7.37 1.55 6.43
C LEU A 126 8.25 0.30 6.34
N ALA A 127 8.62 -0.31 7.48
CA ALA A 127 9.45 -1.51 7.50
C ALA A 127 8.71 -2.71 6.88
N ASP A 128 7.46 -2.92 7.29
CA ASP A 128 6.60 -4.00 6.77
C ASP A 128 6.23 -3.74 5.31
N GLY A 129 5.96 -2.48 4.96
CA GLY A 129 5.74 -2.06 3.59
C GLY A 129 6.93 -2.39 2.69
N ARG A 130 8.16 -2.10 3.14
CA ARG A 130 9.38 -2.44 2.39
C ARG A 130 9.56 -3.95 2.23
N ALA A 131 9.27 -4.74 3.26
CA ALA A 131 9.38 -6.20 3.20
C ALA A 131 8.41 -6.80 2.16
N MET A 132 7.14 -6.35 2.17
CA MET A 132 6.13 -6.79 1.21
C MET A 132 6.44 -6.32 -0.21
N PHE A 133 6.91 -5.08 -0.37
CA PHE A 133 7.31 -4.55 -1.67
C PHE A 133 8.49 -5.34 -2.28
N ALA A 134 9.49 -5.70 -1.47
CA ALA A 134 10.59 -6.57 -1.89
C ALA A 134 10.13 -8.00 -2.20
N ARG A 135 9.00 -8.46 -1.65
CA ARG A 135 8.39 -9.75 -2.01
C ARG A 135 7.59 -9.67 -3.32
N ALA A 136 6.94 -8.54 -3.57
CA ALA A 136 6.28 -8.26 -4.85
C ALA A 136 7.29 -8.23 -6.00
N SER A 137 8.45 -7.60 -5.81
CA SER A 137 9.48 -7.47 -6.84
C SER A 137 9.99 -8.81 -7.39
N ARG A 138 10.07 -9.85 -6.54
CA ARG A 138 10.49 -11.20 -6.93
C ARG A 138 9.55 -11.88 -7.93
N ARG A 139 8.32 -11.37 -8.08
CA ARG A 139 7.31 -11.89 -9.02
C ARG A 139 7.25 -11.11 -10.33
N GLY A 140 7.97 -9.99 -10.43
CA GLY A 140 7.98 -9.12 -11.60
C GLY A 140 6.95 -7.99 -11.55
N TRP A 141 7.21 -6.94 -12.33
CA TRP A 141 6.46 -5.67 -12.35
C TRP A 141 5.59 -5.48 -13.62
N ALA A 142 5.42 -6.52 -14.44
CA ALA A 142 4.63 -6.43 -15.67
C ALA A 142 3.14 -6.20 -15.36
N MET A 143 2.57 -5.10 -15.84
CA MET A 143 1.18 -4.68 -15.60
C MET A 143 0.35 -4.81 -16.87
N ASP A 144 -0.91 -5.25 -16.72
CA ASP A 144 -1.81 -5.43 -17.84
C ASP A 144 -2.53 -4.12 -18.18
N TYR A 145 -2.03 -3.37 -19.17
CA TYR A 145 -2.68 -2.16 -19.66
C TYR A 145 -3.78 -2.49 -20.67
N GLY A 146 -4.75 -3.28 -20.21
CA GLY A 146 -5.95 -3.64 -20.96
C GLY A 146 -6.94 -2.48 -21.05
N PRO A 147 -8.02 -2.64 -21.86
CA PRO A 147 -9.07 -1.63 -22.00
C PRO A 147 -9.89 -1.41 -20.71
N ASP A 148 -9.70 -2.26 -19.70
CA ASP A 148 -10.37 -2.26 -18.42
C ASP A 148 -9.73 -1.34 -17.37
N GLY A 149 -8.48 -0.90 -17.57
CA GLY A 149 -7.82 0.05 -16.67
C GLY A 149 -7.05 -0.56 -15.50
N ALA A 150 -6.87 -1.89 -15.47
CA ALA A 150 -6.20 -2.61 -14.38
C ALA A 150 -4.74 -2.23 -14.19
N GLY A 151 -4.01 -2.10 -15.30
CA GLY A 151 -2.61 -1.71 -15.28
C GLY A 151 -2.38 -0.30 -14.73
N GLU A 152 -3.32 0.62 -14.95
CA GLU A 152 -3.27 2.00 -14.46
C GLU A 152 -3.39 2.05 -12.93
N VAL A 153 -4.33 1.29 -12.36
CA VAL A 153 -4.54 1.19 -10.91
C VAL A 153 -3.32 0.53 -10.24
N ASP A 154 -2.87 -0.62 -10.77
CA ASP A 154 -1.68 -1.32 -10.28
C ASP A 154 -0.43 -0.42 -10.35
N CYS A 155 -0.29 0.35 -11.42
CA CYS A 155 0.80 1.31 -11.61
C CYS A 155 0.76 2.46 -10.61
N ALA A 156 -0.43 3.02 -10.35
CA ALA A 156 -0.61 4.08 -9.36
C ALA A 156 -0.18 3.59 -7.97
N VAL A 157 -0.59 2.38 -7.58
CA VAL A 157 -0.19 1.77 -6.30
C VAL A 157 1.32 1.54 -6.23
N TYR A 158 1.91 0.96 -7.28
CA TYR A 158 3.34 0.76 -7.38
C TYR A 158 4.14 2.06 -7.21
N ARG A 159 3.75 3.11 -7.94
CA ARG A 159 4.40 4.42 -7.89
C ARG A 159 4.27 5.06 -6.51
N ALA A 160 3.10 4.99 -5.88
CA ALA A 160 2.87 5.54 -4.55
C ALA A 160 3.73 4.83 -3.49
N VAL A 161 3.77 3.49 -3.50
CA VAL A 161 4.61 2.71 -2.58
C VAL A 161 6.08 3.06 -2.76
N ARG A 162 6.59 3.07 -3.99
CA ARG A 162 8.00 3.43 -4.26
C ARG A 162 8.33 4.86 -3.86
N SER A 163 7.42 5.80 -4.14
CA SER A 163 7.61 7.20 -3.79
C SER A 163 7.85 7.39 -2.31
N VAL A 164 7.04 6.74 -1.47
CA VAL A 164 7.23 6.81 -0.01
C VAL A 164 8.49 6.06 0.43
N LEU A 165 8.75 4.87 -0.12
CA LEU A 165 9.89 4.04 0.32
C LEU A 165 11.26 4.58 -0.11
N GLU A 166 11.33 5.23 -1.27
CA GLU A 166 12.56 5.74 -1.89
C GLU A 166 12.68 7.28 -1.80
N GLN A 167 11.66 7.97 -1.28
CA GLN A 167 11.60 9.42 -1.15
C GLN A 167 11.90 10.15 -2.48
N GLN A 168 11.22 9.73 -3.55
CA GLN A 168 11.30 10.32 -4.88
C GLN A 168 9.89 10.56 -5.45
N ALA A 169 9.78 11.47 -6.43
CA ALA A 169 8.50 11.78 -7.05
C ALA A 169 7.88 10.55 -7.74
N PRO A 170 6.57 10.27 -7.56
CA PRO A 170 5.92 9.09 -8.13
C PRO A 170 6.08 8.94 -9.65
N GLY A 171 6.11 10.07 -10.37
CA GLY A 171 6.26 10.10 -11.83
C GLY A 171 7.62 9.64 -12.36
N THR A 172 8.63 9.51 -11.49
CA THR A 172 9.96 9.00 -11.89
C THR A 172 9.98 7.49 -12.10
N PHE A 173 9.00 6.77 -11.56
CA PHE A 173 8.95 5.31 -11.65
C PHE A 173 8.15 4.88 -12.87
N ALA A 174 8.85 4.30 -13.84
CA ALA A 174 8.22 3.68 -14.99
C ALA A 174 7.47 2.40 -14.56
N CYS A 175 6.30 2.19 -15.16
CA CYS A 175 5.55 0.96 -15.03
C CYS A 175 5.70 0.16 -16.31
N THR A 176 6.04 -1.12 -16.18
CA THR A 176 6.32 -1.98 -17.32
C THR A 176 5.02 -2.62 -17.79
N GLY A 177 4.61 -2.38 -19.03
CA GLY A 177 3.49 -3.10 -19.62
C GLY A 177 3.83 -4.56 -19.91
N GLY A 178 2.85 -5.45 -19.75
CA GLY A 178 2.99 -6.87 -20.08
C GLY A 178 2.06 -7.75 -19.27
N ARG A 179 2.16 -9.06 -19.47
CA ARG A 179 1.30 -10.00 -18.75
C ARG A 179 1.70 -10.09 -17.27
N PRO A 180 0.79 -9.86 -16.33
CA PRO A 180 1.08 -10.02 -14.91
C PRO A 180 1.38 -11.50 -14.60
N PRO A 181 2.17 -11.77 -13.55
CA PRO A 181 2.47 -13.14 -13.16
C PRO A 181 1.16 -13.86 -12.80
N ALA A 182 0.91 -14.99 -13.44
CA ALA A 182 -0.30 -15.76 -13.18
C ALA A 182 -0.22 -16.49 -11.83
N TRP A 183 -1.39 -16.77 -11.25
CA TRP A 183 -1.51 -17.74 -10.17
C TRP A 183 -0.98 -19.12 -10.61
N PRO A 184 -0.35 -19.89 -9.72
CA PRO A 184 -0.03 -21.29 -10.01
C PRO A 184 -1.27 -22.07 -10.44
N ALA A 185 -1.11 -23.03 -11.35
CA ALA A 185 -2.21 -23.86 -11.79
C ALA A 185 -2.72 -24.75 -10.64
N GLY A 186 -4.02 -24.72 -10.36
CA GLY A 186 -4.66 -25.51 -9.32
C GLY A 186 -5.81 -24.75 -8.62
N PRO A 187 -6.70 -25.47 -7.90
CA PRO A 187 -7.80 -24.84 -7.16
C PRO A 187 -7.31 -24.09 -5.91
N ASP A 188 -6.17 -24.50 -5.35
CA ASP A 188 -5.68 -23.99 -4.08
C ASP A 188 -4.65 -22.87 -4.29
N ARG A 189 -5.13 -21.61 -4.21
CA ARG A 189 -4.25 -20.44 -4.17
C ARG A 189 -3.58 -20.37 -2.80
N ALA A 190 -2.27 -20.56 -2.76
CA ALA A 190 -1.46 -20.30 -1.56
C ALA A 190 -1.35 -18.79 -1.30
N ASP A 191 -1.37 -18.37 -0.03
CA ASP A 191 -1.24 -16.96 0.34
C ASP A 191 0.16 -16.43 0.00
N PRO A 192 0.30 -15.55 -1.00
CA PRO A 192 1.60 -15.06 -1.46
C PRO A 192 2.27 -14.12 -0.44
N ARG A 193 1.56 -13.70 0.61
CA ARG A 193 2.06 -12.84 1.71
C ARG A 193 2.80 -13.63 2.78
N THR A 194 2.85 -14.96 2.66
CA THR A 194 3.67 -15.80 3.53
C THR A 194 4.73 -16.48 2.68
N ASP A 195 5.95 -16.57 3.19
CA ASP A 195 6.92 -17.49 2.60
C ASP A 195 6.55 -18.88 3.13
N THR A 196 5.68 -19.59 2.42
CA THR A 196 5.41 -20.99 2.72
C THR A 196 6.65 -21.78 2.32
N THR A 197 7.64 -21.81 3.22
CA THR A 197 8.72 -22.77 3.12
C THR A 197 8.07 -24.10 3.50
N THR A 198 7.62 -24.86 2.50
CA THR A 198 7.23 -26.25 2.69
C THR A 198 8.47 -27.00 3.18
N THR A 199 8.69 -26.98 4.48
CA THR A 199 9.64 -27.86 5.15
C THR A 199 9.05 -29.24 5.00
N THR A 200 9.46 -29.94 3.95
CA THR A 200 9.22 -31.37 3.83
C THR A 200 10.06 -32.00 4.93
N THR A 201 9.47 -32.18 6.11
CA THR A 201 10.04 -33.05 7.14
C THR A 201 10.01 -34.46 6.57
N THR A 202 11.09 -34.86 5.90
CA THR A 202 11.35 -36.27 5.63
C THR A 202 11.56 -36.95 6.97
N THR A 203 10.48 -37.51 7.54
CA THR A 203 10.56 -38.48 8.63
C THR A 203 11.26 -39.72 8.07
N GLY A 204 12.59 -39.73 8.15
CA GLY A 204 13.35 -40.94 7.94
C GLY A 204 12.98 -41.97 9.03
N PRO A 205 12.81 -43.25 8.71
CA PRO A 205 12.54 -44.26 9.72
C PRO A 205 13.73 -44.34 10.69
N ALA A 206 13.44 -44.09 11.98
CA ALA A 206 14.40 -44.30 13.05
C ALA A 206 14.78 -45.78 13.09
N THR A 207 16.05 -46.08 12.79
CA THR A 207 16.60 -47.44 12.94
C THR A 207 17.00 -47.62 14.41
N THR A 208 16.16 -48.31 15.18
CA THR A 208 16.48 -48.70 16.55
C THR A 208 17.46 -49.88 16.52
N THR A 209 18.72 -49.64 16.89
CA THR A 209 19.71 -50.71 17.09
C THR A 209 19.68 -51.12 18.56
N THR A 210 19.10 -52.28 18.86
CA THR A 210 19.17 -52.93 20.18
C THR A 210 20.36 -53.88 20.17
N THR A 211 21.31 -53.70 21.10
CA THR A 211 22.42 -54.64 21.33
C THR A 211 22.10 -55.46 22.58
N SER A 212 22.25 -56.79 22.50
CA SER A 212 22.19 -57.75 23.61
C SER A 212 23.56 -58.33 23.89
#